data_AF-A0A8K1CSL6-F1
#
_entry.id   AF-A0A8K1CSL6-F1
#
_cell.length_a   1.000
_cell.length_b   1.000
_cell.length_c   1.000
_cell.angle_alpha   90.00
_cell.angle_beta   90.00
_cell.angle_gamma   90.00
#
_symmetry.space_group_name_H-M   'P 1'
#
loop_
_entity.id
_entity.type
_entity.pdbx_description
1 polymer ?
#
loop_
_entity_poly.entity_id
_entity_poly.type
_entity_poly.pdbx_seq_one_letter_code
_entity_poly.pdbx_strand_id
1 'polypeptide(L)' 'MLKQLFFLFALAVGLAVQAAEYAGPLGSNPDPHVTYYGGYYYYTGTARPEEGNVVVLHRAKTLQEVKFSPSQIA' A
#
# COMPACT_ATOMS: atom_id res chain seq x y z
N MET A 1 -16.37 -19.77 35.92
CA MET A 1 -16.55 -20.25 34.53
C MET A 1 -16.93 -19.12 33.55
N LEU A 2 -17.82 -18.19 33.92
CA LEU A 2 -18.21 -17.06 33.05
C LEU A 2 -17.04 -16.11 32.65
N LYS A 3 -16.04 -15.93 33.53
CA LYS A 3 -14.86 -15.08 33.26
C LYS A 3 -13.90 -15.65 32.19
N GLN A 4 -13.83 -16.98 32.03
CA GLN A 4 -12.99 -17.61 31.00
C GLN A 4 -13.62 -17.52 29.61
N LEU A 5 -14.95 -17.49 29.53
CA LEU A 5 -15.68 -17.37 28.27
C LEU A 5 -15.45 -15.99 27.60
N PHE A 6 -15.38 -14.92 28.41
CA PHE A 6 -15.05 -13.57 27.92
C PHE A 6 -13.62 -13.46 27.39
N PHE A 7 -12.67 -14.16 28.01
CA PHE A 7 -11.27 -14.16 27.57
C PHE A 7 -11.09 -14.85 26.22
N LEU A 8 -11.81 -15.95 25.99
CA LEU A 8 -11.82 -16.65 24.69
C LEU A 8 -12.47 -15.82 23.58
N PHE A 9 -13.54 -15.07 23.91
CA PHE A 9 -14.19 -14.18 22.94
C PHE A 9 -13.29 -13.00 22.54
N ALA A 10 -12.58 -12.40 23.49
CA ALA A 10 -11.62 -11.32 23.21
C ALA A 10 -10.42 -11.80 22.37
N LEU A 11 -9.96 -13.04 22.56
CA LEU A 11 -8.87 -13.62 21.77
C LEU A 11 -9.28 -13.91 20.31
N ALA A 12 -10.53 -14.35 20.09
CA ALA A 12 -11.05 -14.63 18.75
C ALA A 12 -11.26 -13.34 17.90
N VAL A 13 -11.61 -12.23 18.54
CA VAL A 13 -11.78 -10.93 17.86
C VAL A 13 -10.43 -10.28 17.52
N GLY A 14 -9.37 -10.57 18.28
CA GLY A 14 -8.04 -9.97 18.10
C GLY A 14 -7.20 -10.50 16.95
N LEU A 15 -7.62 -11.58 16.28
CA LEU A 15 -6.79 -12.29 15.28
C LEU A 15 -7.16 -12.03 13.83
N ALA A 16 -8.16 -11.20 13.55
CA ALA A 16 -8.51 -10.82 12.18
C ALA A 16 -7.65 -9.65 11.66
N VAL A 17 -6.33 -9.64 11.92
CA VAL A 17 -5.40 -8.87 11.09
C VAL A 17 -5.06 -9.77 9.92
N GLN A 18 -5.97 -9.82 8.96
CA GLN A 18 -5.68 -10.43 7.68
C GLN A 18 -4.59 -9.57 7.05
N ALA A 19 -3.39 -10.13 6.87
CA ALA A 19 -2.40 -9.52 5.99
C ALA A 19 -3.09 -9.38 4.64
N ALA A 20 -3.43 -8.16 4.25
CA ALA A 20 -4.08 -7.91 2.97
C ALA A 20 -3.11 -8.40 1.89
N GLU A 21 -3.43 -9.55 1.29
CA GLU A 21 -2.66 -10.05 0.16
C GLU A 21 -2.76 -9.03 -0.96
N TYR A 22 -1.58 -8.54 -1.36
CA TYR A 22 -1.46 -7.60 -2.43
C TYR A 22 -1.25 -8.37 -3.74
N ALA A 23 -2.17 -8.21 -4.69
CA ALA A 23 -1.99 -8.76 -6.04
C ALA A 23 -1.25 -7.75 -6.92
N GLY A 24 -0.09 -8.12 -7.47
CA GLY A 24 0.66 -7.28 -8.41
C GLY A 24 -0.08 -6.97 -9.72
N PRO A 25 0.43 -6.05 -10.56
CA PRO A 25 1.57 -5.13 -10.37
C PRO A 25 1.18 -3.77 -9.73
N LEU A 26 2.10 -3.09 -9.03
CA LEU A 26 1.84 -1.85 -8.23
C LEU A 26 1.55 -0.60 -9.07
N GLY A 27 2.11 -0.58 -10.26
CA GLY A 27 2.00 0.49 -11.23
C GLY A 27 2.55 -0.01 -12.55
N SER A 28 2.51 0.84 -13.57
CA SER A 28 2.97 0.48 -14.91
C SER A 28 4.31 1.13 -15.28
N ASN A 29 4.85 2.01 -14.44
CA ASN A 29 6.10 2.72 -14.70
C ASN A 29 7.31 1.81 -14.49
N PRO A 30 8.31 1.86 -15.40
CA PRO A 30 9.60 1.20 -15.20
C PRO A 30 10.32 1.65 -13.93
N ASP A 31 11.28 0.85 -13.51
CA ASP A 31 12.15 1.11 -12.36
C ASP A 31 11.37 1.44 -11.05
N PRO A 32 10.42 0.57 -10.64
CA PRO A 32 9.57 0.86 -9.50
C PRO A 32 10.38 0.86 -8.19
N HIS A 33 10.22 1.91 -7.41
CA HIS A 33 10.76 2.03 -6.06
C HIS A 33 9.65 2.45 -5.09
N VAL A 34 9.59 1.82 -3.92
CA VAL A 34 8.59 2.13 -2.90
C VAL A 34 9.26 2.42 -1.58
N THR A 35 8.87 3.52 -0.94
CA THR A 35 9.29 3.86 0.43
C THR A 35 8.07 4.15 1.29
N TYR A 36 8.09 3.67 2.53
CA TYR A 36 7.08 3.99 3.53
C TYR A 36 7.60 5.09 4.45
N TYR A 37 6.87 6.21 4.55
CA TYR A 37 7.25 7.33 5.40
C TYR A 37 6.01 8.07 5.90
N GLY A 38 5.96 8.40 7.19
CA GLY A 38 4.90 9.23 7.77
C GLY A 38 3.48 8.69 7.58
N GLY A 39 3.30 7.37 7.55
CA GLY A 39 1.98 6.75 7.37
C GLY A 39 1.47 6.72 5.93
N TYR A 40 2.36 6.81 4.95
CA TYR A 40 2.04 6.72 3.52
C TYR A 40 3.09 5.88 2.78
N TYR A 41 2.66 5.21 1.73
CA TYR A 41 3.51 4.62 0.70
C TYR A 41 3.75 5.64 -0.39
N TYR A 42 5.01 5.86 -0.73
CA TYR A 42 5.46 6.65 -1.87
C TYR A 42 6.02 5.69 -2.91
N TYR A 43 5.37 5.59 -4.05
CA TYR A 43 5.84 4.83 -5.20
C TYR A 43 6.41 5.82 -6.22
N THR A 44 7.61 5.53 -6.70
CA THR A 44 8.27 6.28 -7.77
C THR A 44 8.62 5.34 -8.92
N GLY A 45 8.57 5.85 -10.15
CA GLY A 45 9.05 5.14 -11.33
C GLY A 45 9.47 6.09 -12.43
N THR A 46 10.22 5.58 -13.40
CA THR A 46 10.62 6.32 -14.60
C THR A 46 9.38 6.60 -15.44
N ALA A 47 9.17 7.83 -15.88
CA ALA A 47 8.08 8.16 -16.80
C ALA A 47 8.26 7.42 -18.14
N ARG A 48 7.15 7.06 -18.77
CA ARG A 48 7.21 6.46 -20.11
C ARG A 48 7.67 7.51 -21.13
N PRO A 49 8.25 7.11 -22.29
CA PRO A 49 8.77 8.07 -23.27
C PRO A 49 7.77 9.17 -23.68
N GLU A 50 6.48 8.84 -23.77
CA GLU A 50 5.40 9.76 -24.10
C GLU A 50 5.05 10.77 -22.99
N GLU A 51 5.47 10.50 -21.75
CA GLU A 51 5.26 11.35 -20.57
C GLU A 51 6.44 12.31 -20.30
N GLY A 52 7.55 12.14 -21.04
CA GLY A 52 8.76 12.94 -20.94
C GLY A 52 9.84 12.37 -20.02
N ASN A 53 10.92 13.12 -19.82
CA ASN A 53 12.05 12.70 -18.98
C ASN A 53 11.86 13.15 -17.52
N VAL A 54 10.88 12.55 -16.84
CA VAL A 54 10.50 12.89 -15.46
C VAL A 54 10.37 11.63 -14.59
N VAL A 55 10.29 11.83 -13.28
CA VAL A 55 9.94 10.78 -12.32
C VAL A 55 8.47 10.92 -11.95
N VAL A 56 7.73 9.83 -12.08
CA VAL A 56 6.33 9.76 -11.66
C VAL A 56 6.28 9.38 -10.19
N LEU A 57 5.52 10.15 -9.39
CA LEU A 57 5.30 9.87 -7.97
C LEU A 57 3.82 9.59 -7.68
N HIS A 58 3.57 8.52 -6.92
CA HIS A 58 2.26 8.12 -6.42
C HIS A 58 2.31 8.04 -4.88
N ARG A 59 1.25 8.47 -4.21
CA ARG A 59 1.16 8.46 -2.74
C ARG A 59 -0.17 7.89 -2.27
N ALA A 60 -0.12 6.90 -1.38
CA ALA A 60 -1.32 6.25 -0.85
C ALA A 60 -1.17 5.76 0.60
N LYS A 61 -2.29 5.38 1.25
CA LYS A 61 -2.26 4.81 2.61
C LYS A 61 -1.97 3.33 2.62
N THR A 62 -2.30 2.63 1.53
CA THR A 62 -2.00 1.21 1.35
C THR A 62 -1.25 0.97 0.03
N LEU A 63 -0.54 -0.15 -0.07
CA LEU A 63 0.14 -0.57 -1.31
C LEU A 63 -0.86 -0.77 -2.47
N GLN A 64 -2.08 -1.24 -2.18
CA GLN A 64 -3.11 -1.47 -3.19
C GLN A 64 -3.64 -0.15 -3.78
N GLU A 65 -3.77 0.89 -2.95
CA GLU A 65 -4.26 2.21 -3.37
C GLU A 65 -3.27 2.95 -4.26
N VAL A 66 -1.98 2.60 -4.24
CA VAL A 66 -0.95 3.22 -5.11
C VAL A 66 -1.39 3.18 -6.58
N LYS A 67 -1.98 2.06 -7.04
CA LYS A 67 -2.48 1.85 -8.41
C LYS A 67 -3.46 2.90 -8.90
N PHE A 68 -4.22 3.48 -7.97
CA PHE A 68 -5.33 4.39 -8.25
C PHE A 68 -5.02 5.81 -7.80
N SER A 69 -3.89 6.01 -7.13
CA SER A 69 -3.50 7.33 -6.64
C SER A 69 -3.08 8.21 -7.82
N PRO A 70 -3.45 9.51 -7.81
CA PRO A 70 -3.00 10.43 -8.85
C PRO A 70 -1.48 10.49 -8.91
N SER A 71 -0.94 10.53 -10.13
CA SER A 71 0.47 10.82 -10.35
C SER A 71 0.77 12.30 -10.10
N GLN A 72 1.92 12.56 -9.51
CA GLN A 72 2.54 13.88 -9.44
C GLN A 72 3.86 13.82 -10.20
N ILE A 73 4.16 14.89 -10.95
CA ILE A 73 5.47 15.07 -11.56
C ILE A 73 6.36 15.67 -10.48
N ALA A 74 7.41 14.92 -10.12
CA ALA A 74 8.44 15.38 -9.19
C ALA A 74 9.50 16.23 -9.89
#